data_AF-E3M9C5-F1
#
_entry.id   AF-E3M9C5-F1
#
_cell.length_a   1.000
_cell.length_b   1.000
_cell.length_c   1.000
_cell.angle_alpha   90.00
_cell.angle_beta   90.00
_cell.angle_gamma   90.00
#
_symmetry.space_group_name_H-M   'P 1'
#
loop_
_entity.id
_entity.type
_entity.pdbx_description
1 polymer ?
#
loop_
_entity_poly.entity_id
_entity_poly.type
_entity_poly.pdbx_seq_one_letter_code
_entity_poly.pdbx_strand_id
1 'polypeptide(L)'
;MTDRDYVGQMDQIDREYLGNSAHNEAASERFSSAAIQCPLSLFVSWSHYPIPFTNSTGHLCLALTFLSFISTSMSSKRPLAYPNWQCVIKYMNSNTRVLLSQHCPELRRLEKSIPLKVRSFDFRCEQAIFLNDSVYRVGIITQYHDENYIITDDIQYYNNNGGETHDVDKYGFPVAPWYFRMINDDDLQKRKKKIQKQIGTLKKKLPDSADFLEHALKDLKHLNDIIFRRDLQSKNLDPPFTHYLQLSISSKTNGTQRKERLVYEHPLENAQKYFIDKLFGGRSHILTGRMEVSHDGHHFPMGSLHRVQNLAIQSRSFVRYQAKVESVLDYKNYPLERLSLCEEELDHPIAETAQKILFSGLPSGFPVIRHGNVEFFCYFDITTSVQQLVQHVLDTKKDVGVCYAFICWADRKETELIEQIKETHAEQVKLVVKTKNDTFSSCVVLQLTETSDLFVYWTNGTIKIEVLPSGSPVPIEHDE
;
A
#
# COMPACT_ATOMS: atom_id res chain seq x y z
N MET A 1 -13.94 -0.12 2.16
CA MET A 1 -13.37 0.63 1.03
C MET A 1 -12.62 -0.36 0.17
N THR A 2 -13.06 -0.55 -1.07
CA THR A 2 -12.45 -1.48 -2.03
C THR A 2 -11.28 -0.80 -2.74
N ASP A 3 -10.22 -1.58 -2.99
CA ASP A 3 -8.91 -1.26 -3.61
C ASP A 3 -8.91 -0.40 -4.90
N ARG A 4 -10.07 -0.09 -5.49
CA ARG A 4 -10.18 0.72 -6.72
C ARG A 4 -10.16 2.23 -6.48
N ASP A 5 -10.62 2.69 -5.32
CA ASP A 5 -10.85 4.13 -5.10
C ASP A 5 -9.54 4.88 -4.73
N TYR A 6 -8.49 4.17 -4.34
CA TYR A 6 -7.16 4.73 -4.09
C TYR A 6 -6.28 4.84 -5.34
N VAL A 7 -6.59 4.12 -6.42
CA VAL A 7 -5.76 4.06 -7.63
C VAL A 7 -5.89 5.33 -8.47
N GLY A 8 -7.06 5.96 -8.48
CA GLY A 8 -7.36 7.11 -9.35
C GLY A 8 -6.59 8.40 -9.05
N GLN A 9 -6.13 8.61 -7.81
CA GLN A 9 -5.43 9.83 -7.41
C GLN A 9 -3.90 9.70 -7.34
N MET A 10 -3.33 8.50 -7.53
CA MET A 10 -1.86 8.29 -7.50
C MET A 10 -1.20 8.40 -8.88
N ASP A 11 -1.94 8.39 -9.99
CA ASP A 11 -1.36 8.36 -11.35
C ASP A 11 -0.79 9.71 -11.83
N GLN A 12 -1.04 10.83 -11.13
CA GLN A 12 -0.46 12.13 -11.49
C GLN A 12 0.92 12.40 -10.88
N ILE A 13 1.31 11.70 -9.81
CA ILE A 13 2.56 11.99 -9.06
C ILE A 13 3.76 11.13 -9.54
N ASP A 14 3.54 10.14 -10.41
CA ASP A 14 4.58 9.18 -10.83
C ASP A 14 5.39 9.62 -12.09
N ARG A 15 5.18 10.82 -12.65
CA ARG A 15 5.84 11.21 -13.91
C ARG A 15 7.33 11.54 -13.80
N GLU A 16 7.86 11.87 -12.62
CA GLU A 16 9.29 12.19 -12.47
C GLU A 16 10.24 10.97 -12.40
N TYR A 17 9.71 9.74 -12.33
CA TYR A 17 10.55 8.53 -12.24
C TYR A 17 10.60 7.68 -13.52
N LEU A 18 9.92 8.10 -14.59
CA LEU A 18 10.11 7.52 -15.93
C LEU A 18 11.35 8.12 -16.60
N GLY A 19 12.53 7.78 -16.06
CA GLY A 19 13.76 7.88 -16.84
C GLY A 19 13.64 6.94 -18.03
N ASN A 20 13.38 7.51 -19.21
CA ASN A 20 13.41 6.85 -20.51
C ASN A 20 14.74 6.07 -20.67
N SER A 21 14.75 4.78 -20.34
CA SER A 21 15.85 3.89 -20.69
C SER A 21 15.54 3.24 -22.03
N ALA A 22 15.88 3.95 -23.11
CA ALA A 22 15.95 3.43 -24.48
C ALA A 22 17.06 2.36 -24.66
N HIS A 23 17.53 1.72 -23.58
CA HIS A 23 18.58 0.71 -23.60
C HIS A 23 18.10 -0.73 -23.38
N ASN A 24 16.79 -0.95 -23.18
CA ASN A 24 16.25 -2.31 -23.01
C ASN A 24 16.21 -3.13 -24.31
N GLU A 25 16.16 -2.51 -25.49
CA GLU A 25 16.12 -3.27 -26.76
C GLU A 25 17.48 -3.94 -27.07
N ALA A 26 18.60 -3.26 -26.82
CA ALA A 26 19.93 -3.79 -27.15
C ALA A 26 20.41 -4.93 -26.23
N ALA A 27 19.82 -5.09 -25.04
CA ALA A 27 20.18 -6.17 -24.11
C ALA A 27 19.29 -7.43 -24.26
N SER A 28 18.11 -7.30 -24.88
CA SER A 28 17.16 -8.42 -25.01
C SER A 28 17.55 -9.43 -26.10
N GLU A 29 18.38 -9.04 -27.08
CA GLU A 29 18.75 -9.90 -28.21
C GLU A 29 19.87 -10.92 -27.90
N ARG A 30 20.47 -10.89 -26.69
CA ARG A 30 21.58 -11.81 -26.33
C ARG A 30 21.23 -12.89 -25.31
N PHE A 31 20.00 -12.92 -24.80
CA PHE A 31 19.56 -13.97 -23.89
C PHE A 31 18.23 -14.55 -24.37
N SER A 32 18.30 -15.81 -24.83
CA SER A 32 17.14 -16.63 -25.17
C SER A 32 16.07 -16.57 -24.07
N SER A 33 14.84 -16.27 -24.47
CA SER A 33 13.63 -16.13 -23.65
C SER A 33 13.17 -17.41 -22.93
N ALA A 34 14.02 -18.43 -22.81
CA ALA A 34 13.72 -19.72 -22.18
C ALA A 34 14.43 -19.94 -20.83
N ALA A 35 15.16 -18.97 -20.28
CA ALA A 35 16.06 -19.18 -19.14
C ALA A 35 15.72 -18.36 -17.88
N ILE A 36 14.47 -18.42 -17.38
CA ILE A 36 14.16 -18.02 -15.99
C ILE A 36 13.07 -18.97 -15.45
N GLN A 37 13.45 -20.22 -15.19
CA GLN A 37 12.61 -21.15 -14.45
C GLN A 37 13.45 -21.77 -13.33
N CYS A 38 13.46 -21.14 -12.15
CA CYS A 38 13.55 -21.80 -10.84
C CYS A 38 13.25 -20.82 -9.67
N PRO A 39 12.76 -21.29 -8.51
CA PRO A 39 12.04 -20.48 -7.51
C PRO A 39 12.82 -19.77 -6.42
N LEU A 40 12.20 -18.70 -5.93
CA LEU A 40 12.43 -18.13 -4.60
C LEU A 40 12.06 -19.22 -3.60
N SER A 41 12.96 -20.16 -3.33
CA SER A 41 12.69 -21.24 -2.37
C SER A 41 12.43 -20.66 -0.98
N LEU A 42 11.16 -20.42 -0.68
CA LEU A 42 10.69 -20.07 0.65
C LEU A 42 10.96 -21.24 1.63
N PHE A 43 11.24 -22.47 1.16
CA PHE A 43 11.00 -23.68 1.96
C PHE A 43 12.09 -24.77 2.04
N VAL A 44 13.38 -24.48 1.84
CA VAL A 44 14.44 -25.52 2.06
C VAL A 44 15.14 -25.42 3.42
N SER A 45 14.77 -24.44 4.28
CA SER A 45 15.33 -24.37 5.64
C SER A 45 14.44 -24.97 6.74
N TRP A 46 13.27 -25.53 6.39
CA TRP A 46 12.25 -25.97 7.36
C TRP A 46 12.10 -27.50 7.53
N SER A 47 13.01 -28.30 7.00
CA SER A 47 13.10 -29.73 7.37
C SER A 47 14.53 -30.11 7.72
N HIS A 48 14.83 -30.16 9.01
CA HIS A 48 15.88 -31.04 9.52
C HIS A 48 15.29 -32.44 9.63
N TYR A 49 15.53 -33.29 8.63
CA TYR A 49 15.91 -34.72 8.71
C TYR A 49 15.76 -35.38 7.31
N PRO A 50 16.67 -36.29 6.90
CA PRO A 50 16.77 -36.74 5.52
C PRO A 50 16.12 -38.10 5.31
N ILE A 51 15.14 -38.23 4.39
CA ILE A 51 14.75 -39.54 3.84
C ILE A 51 14.46 -39.38 2.33
N PRO A 52 14.88 -40.35 1.49
CA PRO A 52 15.06 -40.15 0.06
C PRO A 52 13.83 -40.61 -0.73
N PHE A 53 13.46 -39.88 -1.77
CA PHE A 53 12.68 -40.46 -2.86
C PHE A 53 13.14 -40.03 -4.24
N THR A 54 13.07 -41.05 -5.07
CA THR A 54 13.64 -41.32 -6.37
C THR A 54 12.82 -40.73 -7.52
N ASN A 55 13.52 -40.53 -8.63
CA ASN A 55 13.05 -40.56 -10.03
C ASN A 55 12.22 -39.37 -10.54
N SER A 56 12.95 -38.34 -11.00
CA SER A 56 12.67 -37.68 -12.28
C SER A 56 13.99 -37.16 -12.86
N THR A 57 14.66 -38.02 -13.61
CA THR A 57 16.00 -37.82 -14.18
C THR A 57 16.03 -36.91 -15.43
N GLY A 58 14.91 -36.27 -15.79
CA GLY A 58 14.83 -35.40 -16.98
C GLY A 58 15.10 -33.91 -16.71
N HIS A 59 14.58 -33.35 -15.61
CA HIS A 59 14.62 -31.89 -15.36
C HIS A 59 15.80 -31.43 -14.49
N LEU A 60 16.38 -32.32 -13.67
CA LEU A 60 17.60 -32.04 -12.91
C LEU A 60 18.81 -31.84 -13.82
N CYS A 61 18.83 -32.47 -15.00
CA CYS A 61 19.97 -32.41 -15.92
C CYS A 61 20.11 -31.04 -16.60
N LEU A 62 19.01 -30.31 -16.85
CA LEU A 62 19.04 -28.96 -17.43
C LEU A 62 19.40 -27.88 -16.39
N ALA A 63 18.90 -28.00 -15.16
CA ALA A 63 19.30 -27.12 -14.06
C ALA A 63 20.76 -27.32 -13.65
N LEU A 64 21.26 -28.56 -13.63
CA LEU A 64 22.67 -28.87 -13.34
C LEU A 64 23.60 -28.45 -14.48
N THR A 65 23.17 -28.49 -15.74
CA THR A 65 23.98 -28.01 -16.87
C THR A 65 24.06 -26.48 -16.91
N PHE A 66 23.00 -25.75 -16.54
CA PHE A 66 23.07 -24.28 -16.37
C PHE A 66 23.84 -23.84 -15.11
N LEU A 67 23.72 -24.56 -13.98
CA LEU A 67 24.54 -24.34 -12.79
C LEU A 67 26.01 -24.70 -13.04
N SER A 68 26.28 -25.73 -13.84
CA SER A 68 27.61 -25.97 -14.38
C SER A 68 28.01 -24.83 -15.32
N PHE A 69 27.14 -24.24 -16.13
CA PHE A 69 27.54 -23.10 -16.96
C PHE A 69 27.87 -21.85 -16.15
N ILE A 70 27.19 -21.56 -15.04
CA ILE A 70 27.52 -20.41 -14.18
C ILE A 70 28.74 -20.71 -13.29
N SER A 71 28.83 -21.91 -12.70
CA SER A 71 29.97 -22.34 -11.89
C SER A 71 31.25 -22.57 -12.72
N THR A 72 31.11 -23.12 -13.93
CA THR A 72 32.20 -23.35 -14.89
C THR A 72 32.50 -22.12 -15.74
N SER A 73 31.59 -21.15 -15.90
CA SER A 73 31.90 -19.81 -16.46
C SER A 73 32.77 -18.99 -15.50
N MET A 74 32.62 -19.19 -14.18
CA MET A 74 33.60 -18.71 -13.20
C MET A 74 34.94 -19.47 -13.24
N SER A 75 35.02 -20.58 -13.98
CA SER A 75 36.25 -21.29 -14.35
C SER A 75 36.77 -20.91 -15.75
N SER A 76 36.27 -19.80 -16.34
CA SER A 76 36.96 -19.14 -17.45
C SER A 76 37.85 -18.02 -16.90
N LYS A 77 39.03 -17.85 -17.47
CA LYS A 77 40.19 -17.12 -16.88
C LYS A 77 39.99 -15.64 -16.53
N ARG A 78 38.78 -15.06 -16.58
CA ARG A 78 38.44 -13.72 -16.06
C ARG A 78 36.95 -13.62 -15.67
N PRO A 79 36.57 -13.91 -14.41
CA PRO A 79 35.27 -13.47 -13.91
C PRO A 79 35.18 -11.93 -14.02
N LEU A 80 33.98 -11.40 -14.31
CA LEU A 80 33.72 -9.96 -14.30
C LEU A 80 34.25 -9.37 -12.99
N ALA A 81 35.12 -8.36 -13.09
CA ALA A 81 35.67 -7.70 -11.92
C ALA A 81 34.53 -7.13 -11.04
N TYR A 82 34.72 -7.14 -9.72
CA TYR A 82 33.73 -6.69 -8.74
C TYR A 82 33.10 -5.31 -9.05
N PRO A 83 33.85 -4.30 -9.55
CA PRO A 83 33.25 -3.02 -9.96
C PRO A 83 32.25 -3.14 -11.12
N ASN A 84 32.47 -4.07 -12.05
CA ASN A 84 31.57 -4.29 -13.18
C ASN A 84 30.25 -4.90 -12.70
N TRP A 85 30.30 -5.81 -11.72
CA TRP A 85 29.09 -6.37 -11.11
C TRP A 85 28.24 -5.32 -10.41
N GLN A 86 28.87 -4.34 -9.76
CA GLN A 86 28.14 -3.24 -9.14
C GLN A 86 27.31 -2.46 -10.17
N CYS A 87 27.89 -2.18 -11.33
CA CYS A 87 27.20 -1.54 -12.45
C CYS A 87 26.04 -2.41 -12.95
N VAL A 88 26.30 -3.69 -13.25
CA VAL A 88 25.26 -4.59 -13.76
C VAL A 88 24.10 -4.70 -12.76
N ILE A 89 24.37 -5.00 -11.48
CA ILE A 89 23.33 -5.17 -10.45
C ILE A 89 22.51 -3.89 -10.26
N LYS A 90 23.14 -2.71 -10.34
CA LYS A 90 22.44 -1.42 -10.23
C LYS A 90 21.33 -1.25 -11.27
N TYR A 91 21.52 -1.79 -12.48
CA TYR A 91 20.56 -1.68 -13.58
C TYR A 91 19.72 -2.96 -13.80
N MET A 92 19.96 -4.02 -13.02
CA MET A 92 19.08 -5.19 -12.99
C MET A 92 17.72 -4.83 -12.37
N ASN A 93 16.64 -5.42 -12.90
CA ASN A 93 15.33 -5.31 -12.27
C ASN A 93 15.33 -5.97 -10.87
N SER A 94 14.40 -5.54 -10.01
CA SER A 94 14.33 -5.95 -8.61
C SER A 94 14.22 -7.47 -8.40
N ASN A 95 13.45 -8.19 -9.22
CA ASN A 95 13.27 -9.63 -9.07
C ASN A 95 14.55 -10.39 -9.40
N THR A 96 15.22 -10.01 -10.50
CA THR A 96 16.51 -10.60 -10.89
C THR A 96 17.54 -10.40 -9.78
N ARG A 97 17.56 -9.23 -9.15
CA ARG A 97 18.45 -8.95 -8.02
C ARG A 97 18.16 -9.83 -6.80
N VAL A 98 16.88 -9.99 -6.44
CA VAL A 98 16.48 -10.85 -5.32
C VAL A 98 16.91 -12.30 -5.60
N LEU A 99 16.67 -12.81 -6.81
CA LEU A 99 17.09 -14.15 -7.23
C LEU A 99 18.61 -14.31 -7.21
N LEU A 100 19.35 -13.31 -7.70
CA LEU A 100 20.82 -13.29 -7.68
C LEU A 100 21.35 -13.39 -6.25
N SER A 101 20.81 -12.59 -5.33
CA SER A 101 21.16 -12.58 -3.91
C SER A 101 20.95 -13.96 -3.26
N GLN A 102 19.90 -14.67 -3.68
CA GLN A 102 19.56 -15.99 -3.14
C GLN A 102 20.46 -17.09 -3.70
N HIS A 103 20.69 -17.13 -5.01
CA HIS A 103 21.43 -18.21 -5.68
C HIS A 103 22.94 -18.00 -5.74
N CYS A 104 23.45 -16.78 -5.55
CA CYS A 104 24.87 -16.44 -5.63
C CYS A 104 25.38 -15.80 -4.33
N PRO A 105 25.78 -16.60 -3.32
CA PRO A 105 26.27 -16.09 -2.03
C PRO A 105 27.44 -15.09 -2.16
N GLU A 106 28.34 -15.30 -3.12
CA GLU A 106 29.49 -14.41 -3.39
C GLU A 106 29.09 -12.99 -3.78
N LEU A 107 27.96 -12.84 -4.49
CA LEU A 107 27.45 -11.53 -4.93
C LEU A 107 26.39 -10.97 -3.98
N ARG A 108 25.90 -11.77 -3.02
CA ARG A 108 24.85 -11.37 -2.07
C ARG A 108 25.22 -10.09 -1.31
N ARG A 109 26.46 -10.02 -0.82
CA ARG A 109 26.92 -8.83 -0.07
C ARG A 109 26.97 -7.58 -0.96
N LEU A 110 27.45 -7.73 -2.19
CA LEU A 110 27.47 -6.64 -3.17
C LEU A 110 26.05 -6.20 -3.53
N GLU A 111 25.16 -7.14 -3.84
CA GLU A 111 23.76 -6.86 -4.19
C GLU A 111 23.04 -6.11 -3.08
N LYS A 112 23.16 -6.58 -1.83
CA LYS A 112 22.55 -5.94 -0.66
C LYS A 112 23.18 -4.58 -0.29
N SER A 113 24.39 -4.30 -0.78
CA SER A 113 25.01 -2.97 -0.64
C SER A 113 24.45 -1.94 -1.63
N ILE A 114 23.81 -2.39 -2.70
CA ILE A 114 23.23 -1.52 -3.73
C ILE A 114 21.78 -1.22 -3.33
N PRO A 115 21.34 0.05 -3.34
CA PRO A 115 19.98 0.39 -2.93
C PRO A 115 18.91 -0.37 -3.71
N LEU A 116 17.96 -0.99 -3.03
CA LEU A 116 16.76 -1.53 -3.69
C LEU A 116 15.70 -0.43 -3.78
N LYS A 117 15.05 -0.29 -4.93
CA LYS A 117 13.91 0.60 -5.12
C LYS A 117 12.60 -0.16 -4.89
N VAL A 118 11.74 0.43 -4.08
CA VAL A 118 10.42 -0.08 -3.71
C VAL A 118 9.41 1.03 -3.96
N ARG A 119 8.34 0.76 -4.71
CA ARG A 119 7.30 1.75 -4.96
C ARG A 119 6.39 1.90 -3.76
N SER A 120 5.86 0.78 -3.26
CA SER A 120 4.92 0.77 -2.14
C SER A 120 4.94 -0.58 -1.42
N PHE A 121 4.86 -0.58 -0.09
CA PHE A 121 4.63 -1.79 0.69
C PHE A 121 4.18 -1.48 2.13
N ASP A 122 3.65 -2.50 2.81
CA ASP A 122 3.41 -2.54 4.27
C ASP A 122 4.15 -3.73 4.91
N PHE A 123 4.48 -3.64 6.19
CA PHE A 123 5.23 -4.70 6.91
C PHE A 123 4.37 -5.87 7.39
N ARG A 124 3.04 -5.85 7.21
CA ARG A 124 2.15 -6.99 7.49
C ARG A 124 1.93 -7.85 6.24
N CYS A 125 2.30 -7.37 5.05
CA CYS A 125 1.96 -8.01 3.78
C CYS A 125 0.44 -8.22 3.61
N GLU A 126 -0.38 -7.34 4.19
CA GLU A 126 -1.82 -7.32 3.93
C GLU A 126 -2.09 -6.78 2.53
N GLN A 127 -1.31 -5.78 2.11
CA GLN A 127 -1.31 -5.28 0.75
C GLN A 127 -0.16 -5.90 -0.04
N ALA A 128 -0.21 -5.73 -1.36
CA ALA A 128 0.85 -6.21 -2.22
C ALA A 128 2.13 -5.38 -2.04
N ILE A 129 3.29 -6.03 -2.11
CA ILE A 129 4.59 -5.37 -2.15
C ILE A 129 4.93 -5.05 -3.60
N PHE A 130 5.11 -3.76 -3.90
CA PHE A 130 5.43 -3.27 -5.24
C PHE A 130 6.93 -2.96 -5.37
N LEU A 131 7.69 -3.93 -5.89
CA LEU A 131 9.10 -3.75 -6.24
C LEU A 131 9.22 -3.23 -7.68
N ASN A 132 8.99 -1.93 -7.88
CA ASN A 132 8.92 -1.27 -9.19
C ASN A 132 7.98 -2.02 -10.17
N ASP A 133 8.57 -2.85 -11.03
CA ASP A 133 7.90 -3.58 -12.11
C ASP A 133 7.27 -4.90 -11.64
N SER A 134 7.35 -5.23 -10.36
CA SER A 134 6.90 -6.51 -9.82
C SER A 134 6.03 -6.36 -8.59
N VAL A 135 5.00 -7.19 -8.55
CA VAL A 135 3.99 -7.19 -7.49
C VAL A 135 4.04 -8.54 -6.80
N TYR A 136 4.28 -8.51 -5.49
CA TYR A 136 4.34 -9.70 -4.65
C TYR A 136 3.13 -9.73 -3.72
N ARG A 137 2.51 -10.90 -3.60
CA ARG A 137 1.38 -11.16 -2.69
C ARG A 137 1.60 -12.48 -1.96
N VAL A 138 1.35 -12.51 -0.66
CA VAL A 138 1.40 -13.71 0.16
C VAL A 138 0.05 -13.83 0.88
N GLY A 139 -0.61 -14.97 0.74
CA GLY A 139 -1.90 -15.20 1.38
C GLY A 139 -2.30 -16.67 1.37
N ILE A 140 -3.41 -16.97 2.04
CA ILE A 140 -3.96 -18.32 2.17
C ILE A 140 -5.03 -18.54 1.10
N ILE A 141 -4.82 -19.49 0.21
CA ILE A 141 -5.85 -19.91 -0.75
C ILE A 141 -6.55 -21.18 -0.26
N THR A 142 -7.80 -21.36 -0.67
CA THR A 142 -8.57 -22.57 -0.39
C THR A 142 -8.81 -23.34 -1.67
N GLN A 143 -8.34 -24.58 -1.73
CA GLN A 143 -8.53 -25.45 -2.89
C GLN A 143 -9.38 -26.66 -2.49
N TYR A 144 -10.57 -26.76 -3.08
CA TYR A 144 -11.46 -27.92 -2.93
C TYR A 144 -10.87 -29.15 -3.61
N HIS A 145 -11.09 -30.33 -3.02
CA HIS A 145 -10.55 -31.60 -3.54
C HIS A 145 -11.28 -32.06 -4.79
N ASP A 146 -12.57 -31.76 -4.90
CA ASP A 146 -13.38 -32.00 -6.09
C ASP A 146 -13.33 -30.78 -7.01
N GLU A 147 -12.78 -30.96 -8.21
CA GLU A 147 -12.70 -29.92 -9.24
C GLU A 147 -14.08 -29.47 -9.75
N ASN A 148 -15.12 -30.31 -9.58
CA ASN A 148 -16.49 -29.98 -9.94
C ASN A 148 -17.22 -29.20 -8.83
N TYR A 149 -16.60 -29.03 -7.65
CA TYR A 149 -17.20 -28.27 -6.58
C TYR A 149 -17.32 -26.80 -7.02
N ILE A 150 -18.55 -26.27 -6.97
CA ILE A 150 -18.81 -24.90 -7.36
C ILE A 150 -18.41 -23.96 -6.22
N ILE A 151 -17.15 -23.50 -6.25
CA ILE A 151 -16.59 -22.51 -5.32
C ILE A 151 -17.42 -21.23 -5.34
N THR A 152 -17.63 -20.60 -4.18
CA THR A 152 -18.31 -19.30 -4.07
C THR A 152 -17.48 -18.19 -4.72
N ASP A 153 -18.15 -17.16 -5.24
CA ASP A 153 -17.48 -16.06 -5.92
C ASP A 153 -16.47 -15.34 -5.01
N ASP A 154 -16.73 -15.30 -3.70
CA ASP A 154 -15.82 -14.71 -2.72
C ASP A 154 -14.53 -15.52 -2.55
N ILE A 155 -14.63 -16.85 -2.35
CA ILE A 155 -13.43 -17.70 -2.23
C ILE A 155 -12.63 -17.64 -3.53
N GLN A 156 -13.31 -17.67 -4.68
CA GLN A 156 -12.66 -17.53 -5.98
C GLN A 156 -11.97 -16.17 -6.13
N TYR A 157 -12.62 -15.09 -5.69
CA TYR A 157 -12.06 -13.74 -5.69
C TYR A 157 -10.78 -13.67 -4.84
N TYR A 158 -10.80 -14.13 -3.59
CA TYR A 158 -9.60 -14.12 -2.73
C TYR A 158 -8.48 -14.99 -3.32
N ASN A 159 -8.78 -16.21 -3.77
CA ASN A 159 -7.81 -17.09 -4.40
C ASN A 159 -7.12 -16.45 -5.63
N ASN A 160 -7.89 -15.70 -6.43
CA ASN A 160 -7.38 -14.98 -7.61
C ASN A 160 -6.55 -13.74 -7.24
N ASN A 161 -6.83 -13.12 -6.10
CA ASN A 161 -6.19 -11.87 -5.65
C ASN A 161 -5.06 -12.09 -4.62
N GLY A 162 -4.55 -13.31 -4.50
CA GLY A 162 -3.38 -13.64 -3.67
C GLY A 162 -3.67 -14.49 -2.43
N GLY A 163 -4.95 -14.71 -2.12
CA GLY A 163 -5.42 -15.45 -0.95
C GLY A 163 -5.85 -14.52 0.19
N GLU A 164 -6.30 -15.13 1.28
CA GLU A 164 -6.67 -14.44 2.52
C GLU A 164 -5.43 -13.97 3.28
N THR A 165 -5.50 -12.78 3.85
CA THR A 165 -4.37 -12.07 4.47
C THR A 165 -4.30 -12.25 5.99
N HIS A 166 -5.18 -13.07 6.56
CA HIS A 166 -5.23 -13.42 7.97
C HIS A 166 -5.26 -14.93 8.17
N ASP A 167 -4.82 -15.38 9.34
CA ASP A 167 -4.90 -16.79 9.71
C ASP A 167 -6.35 -17.29 9.75
N VAL A 168 -6.57 -18.45 9.14
CA VAL A 168 -7.84 -19.18 9.16
C VAL A 168 -7.70 -20.52 9.89
N ASP A 169 -8.80 -21.00 10.46
CA ASP A 169 -8.89 -22.35 11.00
C ASP A 169 -9.01 -23.40 9.88
N LYS A 170 -9.06 -24.69 10.24
CA LYS A 170 -9.17 -25.78 9.25
C LYS A 170 -10.46 -25.72 8.41
N TYR A 171 -11.45 -24.92 8.79
CA TYR A 171 -12.70 -24.74 8.07
C TYR A 171 -12.74 -23.40 7.30
N GLY A 172 -11.63 -22.68 7.21
CA GLY A 172 -11.53 -21.40 6.51
C GLY A 172 -12.22 -20.24 7.24
N PHE A 173 -12.38 -20.31 8.56
CA PHE A 173 -12.87 -19.19 9.37
C PHE A 173 -11.70 -18.42 9.99
N PRO A 174 -11.71 -17.07 9.97
CA PRO A 174 -10.65 -16.27 10.59
C PRO A 174 -10.45 -16.62 12.06
N VAL A 175 -9.19 -16.74 12.49
CA VAL A 175 -8.80 -17.01 13.90
C VAL A 175 -8.87 -15.72 14.75
N ALA A 176 -9.51 -14.66 14.26
CA ALA A 176 -9.54 -13.36 14.91
C ALA A 176 -10.64 -13.24 15.99
N PRO A 177 -10.36 -12.61 17.16
CA PRO A 177 -11.33 -12.45 18.25
C PRO A 177 -12.64 -11.75 17.87
N TRP A 178 -12.62 -10.87 16.86
CA TRP A 178 -13.80 -10.15 16.39
C TRP A 178 -14.73 -11.02 15.53
N TYR A 179 -14.23 -12.10 14.91
CA TYR A 179 -15.03 -12.97 14.03
C TYR A 179 -16.08 -13.77 14.81
N PHE A 180 -15.74 -14.22 16.02
CA PHE A 180 -16.63 -15.04 16.86
C PHE A 180 -17.85 -14.28 17.42
N ARG A 181 -17.87 -12.95 17.38
CA ARG A 181 -18.97 -12.16 17.98
C ARG A 181 -20.16 -11.93 17.05
N MET A 182 -20.08 -12.26 15.76
CA MET A 182 -21.01 -11.70 14.77
C MET A 182 -22.11 -12.64 14.25
N ILE A 183 -22.07 -13.96 14.48
CA ILE A 183 -22.95 -14.89 13.74
C ILE A 183 -23.38 -16.08 14.62
N ASN A 184 -24.67 -16.15 14.95
CA ASN A 184 -25.33 -17.31 15.56
C ASN A 184 -25.97 -18.19 14.47
N ASP A 185 -25.97 -19.51 14.63
CA ASP A 185 -26.54 -20.47 13.64
C ASP A 185 -28.02 -20.17 13.34
N ASP A 186 -28.79 -19.77 14.35
CA ASP A 186 -30.20 -19.36 14.18
C ASP A 186 -30.32 -18.12 13.27
N ASP A 187 -29.38 -17.17 13.36
CA ASP A 187 -29.36 -15.98 12.49
C ASP A 187 -29.05 -16.36 11.04
N LEU A 188 -28.08 -17.26 10.81
CA LEU A 188 -27.75 -17.78 9.48
C LEU A 188 -28.97 -18.44 8.82
N GLN A 189 -29.70 -19.28 9.57
CA GLN A 189 -30.88 -19.97 9.05
C GLN A 189 -32.05 -18.99 8.78
N LYS A 190 -32.24 -17.98 9.64
CA LYS A 190 -33.21 -16.91 9.41
C LYS A 190 -32.89 -16.11 8.15
N ARG A 191 -31.62 -15.72 7.97
CA ARG A 191 -31.12 -15.00 6.79
C ARG A 191 -31.31 -15.83 5.52
N LYS A 192 -31.04 -17.14 5.56
CA LYS A 192 -31.27 -18.07 4.46
C LYS A 192 -32.73 -18.09 4.01
N LYS A 193 -33.66 -18.24 4.96
CA LYS A 193 -35.11 -18.20 4.67
C LYS A 193 -35.53 -16.85 4.06
N LYS A 194 -34.97 -15.74 4.54
CA LYS A 194 -35.25 -14.39 4.00
C LYS A 194 -34.81 -14.27 2.54
N ILE A 195 -33.58 -14.68 2.22
CA ILE A 195 -33.04 -14.64 0.86
C ILE A 195 -33.84 -15.56 -0.08
N GLN A 196 -34.20 -16.77 0.38
CA GLN A 196 -35.05 -17.69 -0.39
C GLN A 196 -36.43 -17.09 -0.72
N LYS A 197 -37.07 -16.43 0.25
CA LYS A 197 -38.33 -15.70 0.03
C LYS A 197 -38.16 -14.58 -0.99
N GLN A 198 -37.08 -13.80 -0.85
CA GLN A 198 -36.74 -12.70 -1.78
C GLN A 198 -36.53 -13.22 -3.21
N ILE A 199 -35.78 -14.30 -3.39
CA ILE A 199 -35.61 -14.97 -4.70
C ILE A 199 -36.96 -15.37 -5.29
N GLY A 200 -37.86 -15.95 -4.49
CA GLY A 200 -39.21 -16.31 -4.93
C GLY A 200 -40.03 -15.11 -5.41
N THR A 201 -39.87 -13.95 -4.77
CA THR A 201 -40.50 -12.69 -5.20
C THR A 201 -39.87 -12.12 -6.48
N LEU A 202 -38.53 -12.13 -6.57
CA LEU A 202 -37.80 -11.62 -7.74
C LEU A 202 -38.09 -12.45 -8.99
N LYS A 203 -38.14 -13.79 -8.87
CA LYS A 203 -38.52 -14.67 -10.00
C LYS A 203 -39.88 -14.34 -10.62
N LYS A 204 -40.83 -13.82 -9.83
CA LYS A 204 -42.17 -13.41 -10.32
C LYS A 204 -42.15 -12.06 -11.06
N LYS A 205 -41.11 -11.25 -10.87
CA LYS A 205 -40.94 -9.91 -11.46
C LYS A 205 -39.91 -9.91 -12.60
N LEU A 206 -39.66 -11.07 -13.21
CA LEU A 206 -38.82 -11.14 -14.40
C LEU A 206 -39.58 -10.59 -15.60
N PRO A 207 -38.90 -9.89 -16.54
CA PRO A 207 -37.44 -9.77 -16.66
C PRO A 207 -36.79 -8.63 -15.84
N ASP A 208 -37.56 -7.64 -15.37
CA ASP A 208 -37.06 -6.37 -14.78
C ASP A 208 -36.17 -6.52 -13.52
N SER A 209 -36.09 -7.72 -12.95
CA SER A 209 -35.36 -8.00 -11.71
C SER A 209 -34.22 -9.01 -11.86
N ALA A 210 -33.74 -9.26 -13.09
CA ALA A 210 -32.69 -10.23 -13.39
C ALA A 210 -31.40 -10.00 -12.57
N ASP A 211 -30.88 -8.77 -12.53
CA ASP A 211 -29.63 -8.45 -11.80
C ASP A 211 -29.77 -8.66 -10.30
N PHE A 212 -30.89 -8.22 -9.72
CA PHE A 212 -31.19 -8.42 -8.30
C PHE A 212 -31.35 -9.90 -7.95
N LEU A 213 -31.91 -10.69 -8.87
CA LEU A 213 -32.05 -12.14 -8.71
C LEU A 213 -30.67 -12.81 -8.73
N GLU A 214 -29.76 -12.41 -9.62
CA GLU A 214 -28.40 -12.94 -9.66
C GLU A 214 -27.65 -12.66 -8.36
N HIS A 215 -27.70 -11.43 -7.84
CA HIS A 215 -27.08 -11.07 -6.56
C HIS A 215 -27.66 -11.90 -5.41
N ALA A 216 -29.00 -12.04 -5.33
CA ALA A 216 -29.63 -12.83 -4.29
C ALA A 216 -29.25 -14.32 -4.36
N LEU A 217 -29.03 -14.87 -5.56
CA LEU A 217 -28.55 -16.24 -5.74
C LEU A 217 -27.09 -16.40 -5.29
N LYS A 218 -26.22 -15.41 -5.58
CA LYS A 218 -24.83 -15.38 -5.08
C LYS A 218 -24.79 -15.31 -3.55
N ASP A 219 -25.58 -14.43 -2.95
CA ASP A 219 -25.71 -14.32 -1.49
C ASP A 219 -26.17 -15.64 -0.86
N LEU A 220 -27.16 -16.31 -1.47
CA LEU A 220 -27.65 -17.60 -0.99
C LEU A 220 -26.55 -18.68 -1.06
N LYS A 221 -25.76 -18.68 -2.14
CA LYS A 221 -24.65 -19.62 -2.33
C LYS A 221 -23.55 -19.39 -1.28
N HIS A 222 -23.14 -18.14 -1.06
CA HIS A 222 -22.20 -17.76 0.00
C HIS A 222 -22.69 -18.21 1.38
N LEU A 223 -23.96 -17.94 1.69
CA LEU A 223 -24.55 -18.30 2.97
C LEU A 223 -24.62 -19.83 3.17
N ASN A 224 -24.94 -20.59 2.13
CA ASN A 224 -24.93 -22.06 2.20
C ASN A 224 -23.52 -22.63 2.42
N ASP A 225 -22.49 -22.04 1.82
CA ASP A 225 -21.09 -22.42 2.05
C ASP A 225 -20.66 -22.18 3.50
N ILE A 226 -21.01 -21.03 4.08
CA ILE A 226 -20.75 -20.76 5.51
C ILE A 226 -21.44 -21.79 6.40
N ILE A 227 -22.74 -22.04 6.17
CA ILE A 227 -23.51 -23.02 6.94
C ILE A 227 -22.88 -24.41 6.80
N PHE A 228 -22.50 -24.81 5.59
CA PHE A 228 -21.84 -26.08 5.34
C PHE A 228 -20.53 -26.22 6.13
N ARG A 229 -19.66 -25.20 6.11
CA ARG A 229 -18.40 -25.22 6.87
C ARG A 229 -18.63 -25.22 8.39
N ARG A 230 -19.70 -24.57 8.88
CA ARG A 230 -20.13 -24.67 10.30
C ARG A 230 -20.66 -26.05 10.67
N ASP A 231 -21.40 -26.70 9.77
CA ASP A 231 -21.88 -28.07 9.97
C ASP A 231 -20.71 -29.05 10.06
N LEU A 232 -19.67 -28.86 9.25
CA LEU A 232 -18.41 -29.62 9.36
C LEU A 232 -17.74 -29.35 10.71
N GLN A 233 -17.66 -28.08 11.12
CA GLN A 233 -17.05 -27.66 12.39
C GLN A 233 -17.75 -28.26 13.60
N SER A 234 -19.07 -28.18 13.68
CA SER A 234 -19.87 -28.69 14.79
C SER A 234 -19.80 -30.22 14.91
N LYS A 235 -19.67 -30.92 13.77
CA LYS A 235 -19.56 -32.39 13.72
C LYS A 235 -18.11 -32.88 13.77
N ASN A 236 -17.14 -31.98 13.80
CA ASN A 236 -15.71 -32.26 13.71
C ASN A 236 -15.34 -33.18 12.53
N LEU A 237 -15.93 -32.91 11.35
CA LEU A 237 -15.64 -33.64 10.11
C LEU A 237 -14.50 -32.98 9.36
N ASP A 238 -13.75 -33.76 8.58
CA ASP A 238 -12.70 -33.20 7.73
C ASP A 238 -13.29 -32.41 6.56
N PRO A 239 -12.75 -31.21 6.26
CA PRO A 239 -13.22 -30.39 5.16
C PRO A 239 -12.85 -31.00 3.80
N PRO A 240 -13.70 -30.84 2.76
CA PRO A 240 -13.40 -31.28 1.39
C PRO A 240 -12.49 -30.29 0.65
N PHE A 241 -11.62 -29.59 1.38
CA PHE A 241 -10.68 -28.60 0.84
C PHE A 241 -9.42 -28.55 1.68
N THR A 242 -8.34 -28.10 1.06
CA THR A 242 -7.05 -27.84 1.71
C THR A 242 -6.68 -26.38 1.55
N HIS A 243 -6.18 -25.79 2.63
CA HIS A 243 -5.61 -24.45 2.62
C HIS A 243 -4.13 -24.51 2.19
N TYR A 244 -3.72 -23.59 1.32
CA TYR A 244 -2.34 -23.43 0.90
C TYR A 244 -1.87 -22.01 1.11
N LEU A 245 -0.67 -21.84 1.65
CA LEU A 245 0.07 -20.60 1.54
C LEU A 245 0.48 -20.40 0.09
N GLN A 246 0.13 -19.27 -0.51
CA GLN A 246 0.47 -18.93 -1.88
C GLN A 246 1.32 -17.65 -1.92
N LEU A 247 2.53 -17.76 -2.48
CA LEU A 247 3.28 -16.60 -2.96
C LEU A 247 2.93 -16.38 -4.44
N SER A 248 2.39 -15.20 -4.76
CA SER A 248 2.12 -14.77 -6.14
C SER A 248 3.04 -13.63 -6.51
N ILE A 249 3.69 -13.75 -7.68
CA ILE A 249 4.58 -12.73 -8.23
C ILE A 249 4.11 -12.44 -9.64
N SER A 250 3.74 -11.19 -9.89
CA SER A 250 3.39 -10.74 -11.23
C SER A 250 4.31 -9.61 -11.66
N SER A 251 4.73 -9.65 -12.93
CA SER A 251 5.46 -8.56 -13.56
C SER A 251 4.50 -7.66 -14.33
N LYS A 252 4.62 -6.35 -14.13
CA LYS A 252 3.85 -5.33 -14.86
C LYS A 252 4.31 -5.17 -16.31
N THR A 253 5.58 -5.45 -16.61
CA THR A 253 6.19 -5.13 -17.91
C THR A 253 5.98 -6.22 -18.95
N ASN A 254 6.00 -7.50 -18.54
CA ASN A 254 5.86 -8.63 -19.48
C ASN A 254 4.64 -9.53 -19.18
N GLY A 255 3.81 -9.16 -18.20
CA GLY A 255 2.61 -9.91 -17.82
C GLY A 255 2.88 -11.29 -17.20
N THR A 256 4.15 -11.66 -16.97
CA THR A 256 4.48 -12.97 -16.41
C THR A 256 3.90 -13.10 -15.00
N GLN A 257 3.29 -14.25 -14.74
CA GLN A 257 2.78 -14.60 -13.42
C GLN A 257 3.42 -15.89 -12.94
N ARG A 258 3.79 -15.88 -11.67
CA ARG A 258 4.36 -17.03 -10.97
C ARG A 258 3.60 -17.22 -9.68
N LYS A 259 3.28 -18.47 -9.38
CA LYS A 259 2.65 -18.88 -8.13
C LYS A 259 3.45 -20.02 -7.52
N GLU A 260 3.70 -19.93 -6.22
CA GLU A 260 4.33 -20.98 -5.43
C GLU A 260 3.39 -21.30 -4.28
N ARG A 261 3.20 -22.59 -3.97
CA ARG A 261 2.23 -23.05 -2.97
C ARG A 261 2.88 -24.01 -1.99
N LEU A 262 2.53 -23.86 -0.72
CA LEU A 262 2.82 -24.82 0.34
C LEU A 262 1.53 -25.11 1.11
N VAL A 263 1.36 -26.33 1.61
CA VAL A 263 0.28 -26.64 2.55
C VAL A 263 0.34 -25.67 3.75
N TYR A 264 -0.79 -25.10 4.12
CA TYR A 264 -0.88 -24.17 5.25
C TYR A 264 -0.94 -24.95 6.57
N GLU A 265 0.22 -25.11 7.21
CA GLU A 265 0.40 -25.84 8.48
C GLU A 265 0.84 -24.93 9.65
N HIS A 266 1.26 -23.71 9.33
CA HIS A 266 1.82 -22.75 10.28
C HIS A 266 1.21 -21.37 10.06
N PRO A 267 1.18 -20.51 11.10
CA PRO A 267 0.64 -19.16 10.99
C PRO A 267 1.22 -18.39 9.81
N LEU A 268 0.36 -17.68 9.09
CA LEU A 268 0.67 -16.83 7.96
C LEU A 268 1.73 -15.78 8.32
N GLU A 269 1.69 -15.26 9.55
CA GLU A 269 2.67 -14.30 10.08
C GLU A 269 4.11 -14.81 9.92
N ASN A 270 4.37 -16.12 10.10
CA ASN A 270 5.70 -16.69 9.93
C ASN A 270 6.17 -16.62 8.47
N ALA A 271 5.26 -16.88 7.52
CA ALA A 271 5.54 -16.81 6.10
C ALA A 271 5.79 -15.35 5.66
N GLN A 272 4.97 -14.42 6.16
CA GLN A 272 5.11 -12.97 5.90
C GLN A 272 6.43 -12.44 6.46
N LYS A 273 6.76 -12.77 7.72
CA LYS A 273 8.04 -12.44 8.35
C LYS A 273 9.24 -12.95 7.54
N TYR A 274 9.23 -14.24 7.20
CA TYR A 274 10.29 -14.83 6.39
C TYR A 274 10.41 -14.13 5.04
N PHE A 275 9.29 -13.81 4.40
CA PHE A 275 9.25 -13.14 3.12
C PHE A 275 9.84 -11.72 3.18
N ILE A 276 9.44 -10.93 4.18
CA ILE A 276 10.00 -9.60 4.45
C ILE A 276 11.51 -9.67 4.72
N ASP A 277 11.97 -10.62 5.54
CA ASP A 277 13.40 -10.81 5.80
C ASP A 277 14.17 -11.21 4.55
N LYS A 278 13.58 -12.06 3.69
CA LYS A 278 14.20 -12.48 2.42
C LYS A 278 14.30 -11.37 1.42
N LEU A 279 13.29 -10.52 1.34
CA LEU A 279 13.37 -9.32 0.53
C LEU A 279 14.35 -8.37 1.21
N PHE A 280 13.97 -7.74 2.30
CA PHE A 280 14.61 -6.53 2.78
C PHE A 280 15.78 -6.76 3.73
N GLY A 281 15.85 -7.89 4.44
CA GLY A 281 16.80 -8.11 5.54
C GLY A 281 18.27 -7.95 5.15
N GLY A 282 19.03 -7.23 5.98
CA GLY A 282 20.47 -7.01 5.81
C GLY A 282 20.86 -6.17 4.59
N ARG A 283 19.93 -5.37 4.05
CA ARG A 283 20.21 -4.42 2.96
C ARG A 283 20.64 -3.08 3.54
N SER A 284 21.78 -2.59 3.07
CA SER A 284 22.33 -1.31 3.54
C SER A 284 21.39 -0.13 3.33
N HIS A 285 20.69 -0.07 2.19
CA HIS A 285 19.76 1.01 1.85
C HIS A 285 18.58 0.48 1.03
N ILE A 286 17.38 0.95 1.35
CA ILE A 286 16.17 0.70 0.58
C ILE A 286 15.50 2.04 0.32
N LEU A 287 15.31 2.39 -0.95
CA LEU A 287 14.60 3.60 -1.36
C LEU A 287 13.13 3.23 -1.55
N THR A 288 12.25 3.83 -0.76
CA THR A 288 10.83 3.50 -0.72
C THR A 288 10.00 4.73 -1.07
N GLY A 289 9.18 4.65 -2.12
CA GLY A 289 8.27 5.74 -2.49
C GLY A 289 7.17 5.93 -1.45
N ARG A 290 6.42 4.86 -1.15
CA ARG A 290 5.36 4.85 -0.14
C ARG A 290 5.55 3.69 0.83
N MET A 291 5.41 3.97 2.12
CA MET A 291 5.41 2.97 3.17
C MET A 291 4.20 3.15 4.06
N GLU A 292 3.52 2.07 4.38
CA GLU A 292 2.40 2.08 5.33
C GLU A 292 2.76 1.26 6.58
N VAL A 293 2.56 1.87 7.74
CA VAL A 293 2.68 1.22 9.04
C VAL A 293 1.32 1.30 9.73
N SER A 294 0.52 0.27 9.51
CA SER A 294 -0.83 0.16 10.06
C SER A 294 -0.85 -0.47 11.48
N HIS A 295 -1.84 -1.30 11.80
CA HIS A 295 -2.11 -1.92 13.10
C HIS A 295 -0.99 -2.83 13.64
N ASP A 296 -1.31 -3.72 14.59
CA ASP A 296 -0.30 -4.53 15.27
C ASP A 296 0.33 -5.63 14.42
N GLY A 297 1.57 -6.03 14.74
CA GLY A 297 2.19 -7.22 14.13
C GLY A 297 3.10 -6.96 12.93
N HIS A 298 3.60 -5.74 12.76
CA HIS A 298 4.63 -5.44 11.76
C HIS A 298 5.92 -6.21 12.04
N HIS A 299 6.41 -6.92 11.02
CA HIS A 299 7.76 -7.48 11.03
C HIS A 299 8.72 -6.51 10.35
N PHE A 300 9.59 -5.90 11.15
CA PHE A 300 10.61 -4.98 10.66
C PHE A 300 11.90 -5.76 10.35
N PRO A 301 12.42 -5.71 9.11
CA PRO A 301 13.59 -6.46 8.71
C PRO A 301 14.83 -5.90 9.40
N MET A 302 15.47 -6.72 10.24
CA MET A 302 16.64 -6.29 11.00
C MET A 302 17.84 -6.00 10.09
N GLY A 303 18.61 -4.96 10.46
CA GLY A 303 19.82 -4.58 9.74
C GLY A 303 19.55 -3.93 8.38
N SER A 304 18.34 -3.40 8.18
CA SER A 304 17.94 -2.72 6.96
C SER A 304 17.58 -1.27 7.24
N LEU A 305 18.03 -0.38 6.36
CA LEU A 305 17.81 1.05 6.50
C LEU A 305 16.99 1.59 5.31
N HIS A 306 15.80 2.07 5.61
CA HIS A 306 14.80 2.56 4.66
C HIS A 306 14.82 4.09 4.59
N ARG A 307 14.96 4.60 3.37
CA ARG A 307 14.74 5.99 3.01
C ARG A 307 13.37 6.07 2.36
N VAL A 308 12.43 6.67 3.07
CA VAL A 308 11.02 6.70 2.68
C VAL A 308 10.65 8.11 2.26
N GLN A 309 9.96 8.26 1.14
CA GLN A 309 9.44 9.57 0.72
C GLN A 309 8.10 9.86 1.41
N ASN A 310 7.15 8.93 1.29
CA ASN A 310 5.80 9.07 1.84
C ASN A 310 5.54 7.99 2.90
N LEU A 311 5.47 8.38 4.17
CA LEU A 311 5.14 7.47 5.27
C LEU A 311 3.69 7.70 5.70
N ALA A 312 2.87 6.65 5.68
CA ALA A 312 1.55 6.65 6.30
C ALA A 312 1.59 5.83 7.59
N ILE A 313 1.27 6.45 8.72
CA ILE A 313 1.23 5.78 10.02
C ILE A 313 0.12 6.35 10.90
N GLN A 314 -0.65 5.47 11.55
CA GLN A 314 -1.61 5.91 12.56
C GLN A 314 -0.86 6.37 13.81
N SER A 315 -1.24 7.50 14.42
CA SER A 315 -0.48 8.10 15.52
C SER A 315 -0.32 7.15 16.73
N ARG A 316 -1.37 6.38 17.06
CA ARG A 316 -1.31 5.32 18.09
C ARG A 316 -0.34 4.19 17.73
N SER A 317 -0.31 3.79 16.45
CA SER A 317 0.65 2.80 15.96
C SER A 317 2.08 3.33 16.04
N PHE A 318 2.32 4.62 15.72
CA PHE A 318 3.64 5.22 15.85
C PHE A 318 4.16 5.13 17.29
N VAL A 319 3.37 5.55 18.28
CA VAL A 319 3.77 5.49 19.70
C VAL A 319 4.11 4.06 20.11
N ARG A 320 3.32 3.07 19.66
CA ARG A 320 3.56 1.66 19.97
C ARG A 320 4.80 1.08 19.29
N TYR A 321 5.14 1.55 18.10
CA TYR A 321 6.23 1.01 17.26
C TYR A 321 7.43 1.94 17.12
N GLN A 322 7.50 3.02 17.90
CA GLN A 322 8.50 4.08 17.76
C GLN A 322 9.92 3.53 17.63
N ALA A 323 10.38 2.73 18.61
CA ALA A 323 11.73 2.17 18.58
C ALA A 323 12.02 1.29 17.35
N LYS A 324 11.01 0.57 16.84
CA LYS A 324 11.16 -0.26 15.64
C LYS A 324 11.22 0.60 14.37
N VAL A 325 10.33 1.59 14.26
CA VAL A 325 10.30 2.54 13.16
C VAL A 325 11.62 3.32 13.11
N GLU A 326 12.12 3.80 14.24
CA GLU A 326 13.42 4.46 14.36
C GLU A 326 14.59 3.54 13.97
N SER A 327 14.48 2.23 14.27
CA SER A 327 15.54 1.27 13.92
C SER A 327 15.66 0.99 12.42
N VAL A 328 14.59 1.22 11.65
CA VAL A 328 14.57 0.94 10.21
C VAL A 328 14.56 2.20 9.34
N LEU A 329 14.11 3.35 9.84
CA LEU A 329 13.97 4.56 9.03
C LEU A 329 15.17 5.49 9.13
N ASP A 330 15.69 5.93 7.98
CA ASP A 330 16.77 6.92 7.85
C ASP A 330 16.26 8.37 7.84
N TYR A 331 15.18 8.67 8.57
CA TYR A 331 14.48 9.95 8.45
C TYR A 331 15.35 11.17 8.83
N LYS A 332 16.40 10.96 9.63
CA LYS A 332 17.35 12.01 10.03
C LYS A 332 18.26 12.48 8.89
N ASN A 333 18.67 11.56 8.01
CA ASN A 333 19.51 11.89 6.85
C ASN A 333 18.69 12.02 5.56
N TYR A 334 17.47 11.49 5.57
CA TYR A 334 16.54 11.52 4.46
C TYR A 334 15.15 11.88 4.98
N PRO A 335 14.88 13.17 5.22
CA PRO A 335 13.59 13.62 5.74
C PRO A 335 12.45 13.24 4.80
N LEU A 336 11.28 12.94 5.36
CA LEU A 336 10.10 12.54 4.60
C LEU A 336 9.62 13.69 3.72
N GLU A 337 9.23 13.40 2.49
CA GLU A 337 8.50 14.36 1.64
C GLU A 337 7.09 14.56 2.21
N ARG A 338 6.43 13.47 2.64
CA ARG A 338 5.10 13.54 3.28
C ARG A 338 4.97 12.54 4.41
N LEU A 339 4.39 12.99 5.52
CA LEU A 339 3.97 12.17 6.64
C LEU A 339 2.45 12.20 6.77
N SER A 340 1.78 11.07 6.52
CA SER A 340 0.33 10.95 6.68
C SER A 340 -0.02 10.41 8.06
N LEU A 341 -0.84 11.16 8.80
CA LEU A 341 -1.26 10.88 10.17
C LEU A 341 -2.79 10.82 10.27
N CYS A 342 -3.26 10.09 11.29
CA CYS A 342 -4.66 10.08 11.70
C CYS A 342 -4.76 10.50 13.17
N GLU A 343 -5.82 11.21 13.53
CA GLU A 343 -6.15 11.68 14.89
C GLU A 343 -5.28 12.81 15.44
N GLU A 344 -3.96 12.65 15.53
CA GLU A 344 -3.10 13.60 16.27
C GLU A 344 -1.75 13.86 15.60
N GLU A 345 -1.24 15.08 15.74
CA GLU A 345 0.12 15.44 15.34
C GLU A 345 1.15 14.79 16.26
N LEU A 346 2.10 14.06 15.68
CA LEU A 346 3.14 13.38 16.45
C LEU A 346 4.07 14.39 17.13
N ASP A 347 4.26 14.22 18.44
CA ASP A 347 5.32 14.89 19.18
C ASP A 347 6.63 14.10 19.01
N HIS A 348 7.20 14.21 17.82
CA HIS A 348 8.38 13.43 17.44
C HIS A 348 9.18 14.12 16.32
N PRO A 349 10.53 14.06 16.31
CA PRO A 349 11.36 14.69 15.28
C PRO A 349 11.06 14.24 13.84
N ILE A 350 10.44 13.07 13.66
CA ILE A 350 10.02 12.59 12.33
C ILE A 350 8.94 13.48 11.70
N ALA A 351 8.06 14.07 12.53
CA ALA A 351 7.05 15.01 12.09
C ALA A 351 7.65 16.38 11.87
N GLU A 352 8.56 16.82 12.74
CA GLU A 352 9.26 18.11 12.61
C GLU A 352 10.15 18.18 11.36
N THR A 353 10.76 17.06 10.98
CA THR A 353 11.67 16.98 9.82
C THR A 353 10.93 16.69 8.52
N ALA A 354 9.66 16.25 8.56
CA ALA A 354 8.88 16.02 7.35
C ALA A 354 8.66 17.34 6.60
N GLN A 355 8.64 17.31 5.27
CA GLN A 355 8.42 18.53 4.48
C GLN A 355 6.95 18.97 4.50
N LYS A 356 6.02 18.01 4.59
CA LYS A 356 4.57 18.23 4.67
C LYS A 356 3.93 17.14 5.54
N ILE A 357 2.94 17.52 6.34
CA ILE A 357 2.07 16.56 7.06
C ILE A 357 0.70 16.51 6.38
N LEU A 358 0.15 15.32 6.22
CA LEU A 358 -1.21 15.09 5.71
C LEU A 358 -2.07 14.46 6.81
N PHE A 359 -3.20 15.09 7.15
CA PHE A 359 -4.19 14.52 8.04
C PHE A 359 -5.39 13.97 7.28
N SER A 360 -5.82 12.76 7.63
CA SER A 360 -7.16 12.28 7.25
C SER A 360 -8.17 12.82 8.27
N GLY A 361 -8.94 13.83 7.88
CA GLY A 361 -9.78 14.63 8.77
C GLY A 361 -9.00 15.73 9.51
N LEU A 362 -9.51 16.15 10.67
CA LEU A 362 -8.87 17.17 11.52
C LEU A 362 -8.24 16.51 12.75
N PRO A 363 -7.09 17.00 13.21
CA PRO A 363 -6.51 16.52 14.44
C PRO A 363 -7.34 16.93 15.68
N SER A 364 -7.25 16.17 16.77
CA SER A 364 -7.98 16.43 18.03
C SER A 364 -7.70 17.82 18.61
N GLY A 365 -6.49 18.35 18.42
CA GLY A 365 -6.05 19.67 18.89
C GLY A 365 -6.38 20.84 17.95
N PHE A 366 -7.10 20.60 16.84
CA PHE A 366 -7.45 21.65 15.88
C PHE A 366 -8.19 22.83 16.54
N PRO A 367 -7.86 24.10 16.21
CA PRO A 367 -6.98 24.57 15.13
C PRO A 367 -5.49 24.72 15.52
N VAL A 368 -5.06 24.26 16.70
CA VAL A 368 -3.67 24.38 17.15
C VAL A 368 -2.80 23.33 16.46
N ILE A 369 -1.86 23.79 15.64
CA ILE A 369 -0.98 22.94 14.82
C ILE A 369 0.46 23.44 14.92
N ARG A 370 1.40 22.52 15.15
CA ARG A 370 2.82 22.84 15.33
C ARG A 370 3.53 22.93 13.97
N HIS A 371 3.31 21.95 13.10
CA HIS A 371 3.95 21.91 11.79
C HIS A 371 3.49 23.05 10.87
N GLY A 372 4.43 23.68 10.18
CA GLY A 372 4.17 24.84 9.33
C GLY A 372 3.54 24.51 7.98
N ASN A 373 3.66 23.28 7.48
CA ASN A 373 3.12 22.87 6.18
C ASN A 373 2.21 21.65 6.32
N VAL A 374 0.89 21.85 6.30
CA VAL A 374 -0.09 20.79 6.61
C VAL A 374 -1.25 20.78 5.62
N GLU A 375 -1.68 19.58 5.24
CA GLU A 375 -2.81 19.34 4.37
C GLU A 375 -3.87 18.50 5.09
N PHE A 376 -5.14 18.86 4.97
CA PHE A 376 -6.27 18.15 5.57
C PHE A 376 -7.14 17.54 4.47
N PHE A 377 -7.36 16.24 4.55
CA PHE A 377 -8.27 15.53 3.67
C PHE A 377 -9.62 15.35 4.36
N CYS A 378 -10.62 16.13 3.97
CA CYS A 378 -11.90 16.23 4.67
C CYS A 378 -13.07 15.71 3.83
N TYR A 379 -13.88 14.83 4.44
CA TYR A 379 -15.13 14.30 3.85
C TYR A 379 -16.38 15.04 4.34
N PHE A 380 -16.22 16.23 4.91
CA PHE A 380 -17.27 17.03 5.53
C PHE A 380 -17.09 18.50 5.16
N ASP A 381 -18.04 19.33 5.56
CA ASP A 381 -17.98 20.77 5.36
C ASP A 381 -16.78 21.43 6.07
N ILE A 382 -15.86 21.97 5.29
CA ILE A 382 -14.67 22.64 5.80
C ILE A 382 -14.89 24.11 6.19
N THR A 383 -16.03 24.73 5.87
CA THR A 383 -16.28 26.18 6.07
C THR A 383 -15.93 26.66 7.47
N THR A 384 -16.51 26.03 8.51
CA THR A 384 -16.25 26.40 9.91
C THR A 384 -14.80 26.13 10.30
N SER A 385 -14.21 25.06 9.77
CA SER A 385 -12.83 24.66 10.10
C SER A 385 -11.82 25.66 9.52
N VAL A 386 -12.02 26.08 8.27
CA VAL A 386 -11.22 27.11 7.62
C VAL A 386 -11.31 28.42 8.39
N GLN A 387 -12.52 28.87 8.74
CA GLN A 387 -12.71 30.10 9.52
C GLN A 387 -11.98 30.05 10.87
N GLN A 388 -12.11 28.94 11.60
CA GLN A 388 -11.40 28.72 12.86
C GLN A 388 -9.87 28.78 12.68
N LEU A 389 -9.35 28.19 11.59
CA LEU A 389 -7.91 28.19 11.34
C LEU A 389 -7.41 29.58 10.91
N VAL A 390 -8.16 30.31 10.08
CA VAL A 390 -7.83 31.69 9.69
C VAL A 390 -7.76 32.58 10.93
N GLN A 391 -8.78 32.51 11.81
CA GLN A 391 -8.77 33.24 13.08
C GLN A 391 -7.57 32.86 13.94
N HIS A 392 -7.28 31.56 14.07
CA HIS A 392 -6.13 31.09 14.85
C HIS A 392 -4.79 31.61 14.31
N VAL A 393 -4.61 31.64 12.98
CA VAL A 393 -3.39 32.18 12.35
C VAL A 393 -3.26 33.69 12.61
N LEU A 394 -4.37 34.43 12.52
CA LEU A 394 -4.41 35.87 12.82
C LEU A 394 -4.08 36.16 14.29
N ASP A 395 -4.66 35.40 15.22
CA ASP A 395 -4.46 35.58 16.66
C ASP A 395 -3.03 35.25 17.09
N THR A 396 -2.45 34.19 16.51
CA THR A 396 -1.11 33.72 16.87
C THR A 396 0.00 34.37 16.06
N LYS A 397 -0.33 35.13 15.01
CA LYS A 397 0.63 35.81 14.12
C LYS A 397 1.73 34.86 13.64
N LYS A 398 1.31 33.74 13.04
CA LYS A 398 2.22 32.70 12.53
C LYS A 398 3.30 33.28 11.61
N ASP A 399 4.46 32.63 11.63
CA ASP A 399 5.62 33.03 10.83
C ASP A 399 5.38 32.88 9.33
N VAL A 400 6.17 33.62 8.55
CA VAL A 400 6.21 33.50 7.09
C VAL A 400 6.65 32.09 6.67
N GLY A 401 6.00 31.52 5.66
CA GLY A 401 6.26 30.18 5.14
C GLY A 401 5.31 29.11 5.70
N VAL A 402 4.39 29.48 6.60
CA VAL A 402 3.30 28.59 7.03
C VAL A 402 2.27 28.45 5.91
N CYS A 403 1.91 27.22 5.58
CA CYS A 403 0.95 26.85 4.55
C CYS A 403 0.02 25.73 5.05
N TYR A 404 -1.28 25.99 5.02
CA TYR A 404 -2.32 25.02 5.31
C TYR A 404 -3.22 24.81 4.10
N ALA A 405 -3.56 23.57 3.80
CA ALA A 405 -4.42 23.23 2.67
C ALA A 405 -5.57 22.31 3.10
N PHE A 406 -6.78 22.54 2.60
CA PHE A 406 -7.91 21.62 2.78
C PHE A 406 -8.39 21.09 1.44
N ILE A 407 -8.37 19.76 1.31
CA ILE A 407 -8.92 19.02 0.18
C ILE A 407 -10.32 18.55 0.60
N CYS A 408 -11.35 18.95 -0.16
CA CYS A 408 -12.74 18.65 0.16
C CYS A 408 -13.45 18.01 -1.04
N TRP A 409 -14.20 16.95 -0.79
CA TRP A 409 -14.97 16.24 -1.83
C TRP A 409 -16.45 16.66 -1.89
N ALA A 410 -16.89 17.58 -1.02
CA ALA A 410 -18.26 18.06 -1.02
C ALA A 410 -18.45 19.17 -2.07
N ASP A 411 -19.44 19.01 -2.96
CA ASP A 411 -19.86 20.04 -3.92
C ASP A 411 -20.22 21.34 -3.17
N ARG A 412 -19.42 22.39 -3.34
CA ARG A 412 -19.69 23.70 -2.75
C ARG A 412 -19.42 24.86 -3.69
N LYS A 413 -20.13 25.96 -3.42
CA LYS A 413 -19.93 27.26 -4.05
C LYS A 413 -18.69 27.93 -3.45
N GLU A 414 -17.54 27.66 -4.07
CA GLU A 414 -16.19 28.12 -3.70
C GLU A 414 -16.10 29.61 -3.29
N THR A 415 -16.90 30.46 -3.93
CA THR A 415 -16.88 31.92 -3.74
C THR A 415 -17.53 32.38 -2.43
N GLU A 416 -18.42 31.59 -1.84
CA GLU A 416 -19.17 32.01 -0.65
C GLU A 416 -18.28 32.05 0.60
N LEU A 417 -17.37 31.07 0.75
CA LEU A 417 -16.47 30.98 1.90
C LEU A 417 -15.47 32.16 1.94
N ILE A 418 -14.89 32.51 0.79
CA ILE A 418 -13.94 33.62 0.71
C ILE A 418 -14.63 34.96 1.01
N GLU A 419 -15.87 35.17 0.55
CA GLU A 419 -16.65 36.36 0.93
C GLU A 419 -16.98 36.39 2.42
N GLN A 420 -17.37 35.26 3.02
CA GLN A 420 -17.61 35.17 4.46
C GLN A 420 -16.35 35.54 5.27
N ILE A 421 -15.17 35.08 4.86
CA ILE A 421 -13.89 35.40 5.53
C ILE A 421 -13.60 36.90 5.39
N LYS A 422 -13.76 37.46 4.19
CA LYS A 422 -13.59 38.88 3.93
C LYS A 422 -14.53 39.73 4.78
N GLU A 423 -15.81 39.36 4.88
CA GLU A 423 -16.80 40.08 5.70
C GLU A 423 -16.46 39.99 7.19
N THR A 424 -16.05 38.82 7.67
CA THR A 424 -15.68 38.58 9.08
C THR A 424 -14.43 39.38 9.48
N HIS A 425 -13.47 39.53 8.57
CA HIS A 425 -12.17 40.17 8.83
C HIS A 425 -12.00 41.51 8.11
N ALA A 426 -13.09 42.24 7.86
CA ALA A 426 -13.10 43.43 7.00
C ALA A 426 -12.05 44.49 7.34
N GLU A 427 -11.74 44.69 8.63
CA GLU A 427 -10.74 45.66 9.09
C GLU A 427 -9.29 45.27 8.74
N GLN A 428 -9.04 43.98 8.50
CA GLN A 428 -7.73 43.43 8.20
C GLN A 428 -7.53 43.21 6.69
N VAL A 429 -8.57 43.35 5.87
CA VAL A 429 -8.48 43.10 4.42
C VAL A 429 -7.58 44.13 3.73
N LYS A 430 -6.48 43.65 3.14
CA LYS A 430 -5.59 44.44 2.27
C LYS A 430 -5.99 44.39 0.80
N LEU A 431 -6.32 43.19 0.33
CA LEU A 431 -6.60 42.95 -1.09
C LEU A 431 -7.62 41.82 -1.23
N VAL A 432 -8.52 41.97 -2.21
CA VAL A 432 -9.43 40.90 -2.64
C VAL A 432 -9.27 40.76 -4.15
N VAL A 433 -8.89 39.57 -4.60
CA VAL A 433 -8.78 39.24 -6.02
C VAL A 433 -9.90 38.27 -6.37
N LYS A 434 -10.68 38.62 -7.40
CA LYS A 434 -11.72 37.76 -7.97
C LYS A 434 -11.34 37.42 -9.40
N THR A 435 -11.25 36.14 -9.70
CA THR A 435 -10.93 35.62 -11.04
C THR A 435 -12.06 34.71 -11.48
N LYS A 436 -12.40 34.76 -12.76
CA LYS A 436 -13.46 33.92 -13.35
C LYS A 436 -12.88 32.67 -14.03
N ASN A 437 -11.83 32.08 -13.45
CA ASN A 437 -11.13 30.94 -14.04
C ASN A 437 -11.34 29.70 -13.16
N ASP A 438 -11.58 28.55 -13.78
CA ASP A 438 -11.93 27.30 -13.08
C ASP A 438 -10.78 26.73 -12.21
N THR A 439 -9.54 27.20 -12.40
CA THR A 439 -8.36 26.79 -11.63
C THR A 439 -8.03 27.70 -10.44
N PHE A 440 -8.55 28.93 -10.42
CA PHE A 440 -8.28 29.92 -9.37
C PHE A 440 -9.43 30.93 -9.26
N SER A 441 -10.31 30.71 -8.29
CA SER A 441 -11.62 31.37 -8.24
C SER A 441 -11.60 32.70 -7.47
N SER A 442 -11.01 32.74 -6.27
CA SER A 442 -11.00 33.95 -5.42
C SER A 442 -9.91 33.88 -4.34
N CYS A 443 -9.30 35.04 -4.05
CA CYS A 443 -8.28 35.21 -3.02
C CYS A 443 -8.62 36.41 -2.14
N VAL A 444 -8.52 36.25 -0.82
CA VAL A 444 -8.53 37.33 0.16
C VAL A 444 -7.16 37.40 0.83
N VAL A 445 -6.62 38.61 0.93
CA VAL A 445 -5.34 38.90 1.59
C VAL A 445 -5.64 39.73 2.83
N LEU A 446 -5.31 39.20 4.00
CA LEU A 446 -5.50 39.83 5.29
C LEU A 446 -4.14 40.29 5.84
N GLN A 447 -4.06 41.51 6.35
CA GLN A 447 -2.88 42.00 7.04
C GLN A 447 -2.67 41.19 8.33
N LEU A 448 -1.53 40.49 8.41
CA LEU A 448 -1.16 39.72 9.59
C LEU A 448 -0.25 40.54 10.52
N THR A 449 0.81 41.11 9.95
CA THR A 449 1.76 42.01 10.63
C THR A 449 2.14 43.19 9.74
N GLU A 450 3.12 43.99 10.14
CA GLU A 450 3.71 45.02 9.27
C GLU A 450 4.48 44.41 8.09
N THR A 451 5.00 43.19 8.26
CA THR A 451 5.92 42.55 7.30
C THR A 451 5.35 41.28 6.66
N SER A 452 4.16 40.82 7.07
CA SER A 452 3.54 39.60 6.57
C SER A 452 2.04 39.73 6.37
N ASP A 453 1.53 38.98 5.40
CA ASP A 453 0.13 38.93 5.01
C ASP A 453 -0.35 37.47 4.95
N LEU A 454 -1.60 37.26 5.32
CA LEU A 454 -2.30 35.97 5.26
C LEU A 454 -3.13 35.90 3.98
N PHE A 455 -2.79 34.96 3.11
CA PHE A 455 -3.48 34.67 1.87
C PHE A 455 -4.43 33.51 2.09
N VAL A 456 -5.71 33.70 1.77
CA VAL A 456 -6.71 32.62 1.74
C VAL A 456 -7.30 32.56 0.36
N TYR A 457 -7.10 31.45 -0.33
CA TYR A 457 -7.46 31.33 -1.74
C TYR A 457 -7.81 29.90 -2.14
N TRP A 458 -8.54 29.80 -3.25
CA TRP A 458 -8.90 28.54 -3.88
C TRP A 458 -8.00 28.25 -5.07
N THR A 459 -7.44 27.05 -5.13
CA THR A 459 -6.69 26.56 -6.29
C THR A 459 -6.86 25.06 -6.44
N ASN A 460 -7.10 24.59 -7.67
CA ASN A 460 -7.07 23.17 -8.03
C ASN A 460 -7.83 22.24 -7.05
N GLY A 461 -9.11 22.53 -6.75
CA GLY A 461 -9.88 21.66 -5.85
C GLY A 461 -9.62 21.85 -4.35
N THR A 462 -8.76 22.81 -3.97
CA THR A 462 -8.20 22.93 -2.62
C THR A 462 -8.26 24.38 -2.15
N ILE A 463 -8.62 24.60 -0.87
CA ILE A 463 -8.45 25.91 -0.23
C ILE A 463 -7.10 25.96 0.48
N LYS A 464 -6.31 26.99 0.19
CA LYS A 464 -5.00 27.26 0.79
C LYS A 464 -5.06 28.48 1.69
N ILE A 465 -4.37 28.38 2.81
CA ILE A 465 -4.17 29.43 3.82
C ILE A 465 -2.66 29.55 4.02
N GLU A 466 -2.06 30.63 3.53
CA GLU A 466 -0.61 30.78 3.46
C GLU A 466 -0.16 32.13 4.03
N VAL A 467 0.91 32.12 4.81
CA VAL A 467 1.54 33.34 5.33
C VAL A 467 2.74 33.71 4.49
N LEU A 468 2.65 34.83 3.78
CA LEU A 468 3.70 35.33 2.88
C LEU A 468 4.22 36.70 3.32
N PRO A 469 5.42 37.13 2.87
CA PRO A 469 5.88 38.49 3.07
C PRO A 469 4.87 39.52 2.53
N SER A 470 4.70 40.64 3.23
CA SER A 470 3.80 41.70 2.80
C SER A 470 4.19 42.22 1.42
N GLY A 471 3.20 42.33 0.52
CA GLY A 471 3.43 42.73 -0.87
C GLY A 471 3.83 41.59 -1.83
N SER A 472 3.79 40.33 -1.36
CA SER A 472 3.94 39.17 -2.24
C SER A 472 2.85 39.15 -3.32
N PRO A 473 3.17 38.71 -4.56
CA PRO A 473 2.15 38.52 -5.58
C PRO A 473 1.17 37.44 -5.13
N VAL A 474 -0.07 37.53 -5.61
CA VAL A 474 -1.05 36.47 -5.39
C VAL A 474 -0.52 35.17 -6.00
N PRO A 475 -0.49 34.05 -5.25
CA PRO A 475 -0.05 32.77 -5.78
C PRO A 475 -0.92 32.36 -6.97
N ILE A 476 -0.31 32.20 -8.15
CA ILE A 476 -0.95 31.59 -9.32
C ILE A 476 -0.24 30.27 -9.53
N GLU A 477 -0.88 29.16 -9.15
CA GLU A 477 -0.38 27.84 -9.52
C GLU A 477 -0.73 27.60 -10.98
N HIS A 478 0.31 27.47 -11.82
CA HIS A 478 0.15 26.98 -13.18
C HIS A 478 0.11 25.45 -13.10
N ASP A 479 -0.87 24.83 -13.77
CA ASP A 479 -0.94 23.37 -13.91
C ASP A 479 0.36 22.87 -14.58
N GLU A 480 1.17 22.10 -13.86
CA GLU A 480 2.25 21.26 -14.41
C GLU A 480 1.77 19.84 -14.74
#